data_AF-A0A1H8CEY0-F1
#
_entry.id   AF-A0A1H8CEY0-F1
#
_cell.length_a   1.000
_cell.length_b   1.000
_cell.length_c   1.000
_cell.angle_alpha   90.00
_cell.angle_beta   90.00
_cell.angle_gamma   90.00
#
_symmetry.space_group_name_H-M   'P 1'
#
loop_
_entity.id
_entity.type
_entity.pdbx_description
1 polymer ?
#
loop_
_entity_poly.entity_id
_entity_poly.type
_entity_poly.pdbx_seq_one_letter_code
_entity_poly.pdbx_strand_id
1 'polypeptide(L)'
;MDSLIFGKGIVKFDSFIAELKLAKVIKETGLNPEELLAVKNAFEKARTLAKDEKLVAELEKAIAENDVAKVKSLLEEGKKLADWEKAFDKKFIEYLNQYSNSITNPKGINKVWRVLRDDQSAYSEIIAKSENGLTKSGSPFTIEGHVGTGSRTETPYISSFQDKGMAIERGLKDGKAVVEIDLTKVEGHFFDLSDEMVRNSLIKNPRTRRFAQASSEFLIVTDRIPLNAIKPIK
;
A
#
# COMPACT_ATOMS: atom_id res chain seq x y z
N MET A 1 -47.07 -25.58 5.37
CA MET A 1 -46.39 -25.45 6.67
C MET A 1 -45.28 -26.49 6.61
N ASP A 2 -44.02 -26.16 6.37
CA ASP A 2 -43.25 -25.09 7.00
C ASP A 2 -42.33 -24.33 6.03
N SER A 3 -42.16 -23.05 6.33
CA SER A 3 -41.32 -22.07 5.66
C SER A 3 -39.88 -22.13 6.19
N LEU A 4 -38.91 -22.33 5.29
CA LEU A 4 -37.50 -21.99 5.54
C LEU A 4 -37.24 -20.58 5.05
N ILE A 5 -37.14 -19.65 6.00
CA ILE A 5 -36.75 -18.26 5.79
C ILE A 5 -35.23 -18.23 5.52
N PHE A 6 -34.83 -17.98 4.28
CA PHE A 6 -33.43 -17.70 3.94
C PHE A 6 -33.16 -16.20 4.07
N GLY A 7 -32.33 -15.85 5.06
CA GLY A 7 -31.82 -14.50 5.28
C GLY A 7 -30.98 -14.01 4.09
N LYS A 8 -31.06 -12.69 3.86
CA LYS A 8 -30.34 -11.90 2.84
C LYS A 8 -28.91 -12.39 2.60
N GLY A 9 -28.67 -12.92 1.41
CA GLY A 9 -27.34 -13.33 0.98
C GLY A 9 -27.42 -14.23 -0.24
N ILE A 10 -28.11 -13.79 -1.30
CA ILE A 10 -28.06 -14.49 -2.59
C ILE A 10 -26.68 -14.23 -3.17
N VAL A 11 -25.69 -15.06 -2.80
CA VAL A 11 -24.56 -15.33 -3.68
C VAL A 11 -25.17 -16.05 -4.88
N LYS A 12 -25.56 -15.28 -5.89
CA LYS A 12 -26.28 -15.80 -7.05
C LYS A 12 -25.38 -16.82 -7.73
N PHE A 13 -25.97 -17.95 -8.11
CA PHE A 13 -25.34 -19.03 -8.85
C PHE A 13 -24.51 -18.52 -10.05
N ASP A 14 -24.92 -17.38 -10.63
CA ASP A 14 -24.21 -16.65 -11.68
C ASP A 14 -22.80 -16.17 -11.27
N SER A 15 -22.60 -15.74 -10.02
CA SER A 15 -21.30 -15.33 -9.48
C SER A 15 -20.35 -16.53 -9.31
N PHE A 16 -20.90 -17.69 -8.93
CA PHE A 16 -20.14 -18.95 -8.87
C PHE A 16 -19.76 -19.46 -10.25
N ILE A 17 -20.66 -19.33 -11.24
CA ILE A 17 -20.37 -19.62 -12.65
C ILE A 17 -19.34 -18.65 -13.22
N ALA A 18 -19.37 -17.37 -12.84
CA ALA A 18 -18.36 -16.38 -13.23
C ALA A 18 -16.98 -16.68 -12.62
N GLU A 19 -16.91 -17.06 -11.34
CA GLU A 19 -15.66 -17.52 -10.71
C GLU A 19 -15.11 -18.79 -11.38
N LEU A 20 -15.98 -19.75 -11.72
CA LEU A 20 -15.57 -20.98 -12.42
C LEU A 20 -15.12 -20.72 -13.87
N LYS A 21 -15.75 -19.78 -14.57
CA LYS A 21 -15.35 -19.36 -15.92
C LYS A 21 -14.04 -18.58 -15.87
N LEU A 22 -13.88 -17.66 -14.93
CA LEU A 22 -12.63 -16.97 -14.67
C LEU A 22 -11.52 -17.98 -14.38
N ALA A 23 -11.76 -18.96 -13.51
CA ALA A 23 -10.83 -20.04 -13.20
C ALA A 23 -10.47 -20.92 -14.43
N LYS A 24 -11.41 -21.09 -15.37
CA LYS A 24 -11.15 -21.79 -16.65
C LYS A 24 -10.28 -20.96 -17.59
N VAL A 25 -10.54 -19.66 -17.69
CA VAL A 25 -9.72 -18.70 -18.46
C VAL A 25 -8.31 -18.58 -17.88
N ILE A 26 -8.21 -18.58 -16.55
CA ILE A 26 -6.96 -18.66 -15.77
C ILE A 26 -6.13 -19.91 -16.14
N LYS A 27 -6.78 -21.07 -16.32
CA LYS A 27 -6.10 -22.33 -16.65
C LYS A 27 -5.61 -22.37 -18.10
N GLU A 28 -6.27 -21.65 -19.00
CA GLU A 28 -5.93 -21.57 -20.43
C GLU A 28 -4.91 -20.45 -20.75
N THR A 29 -4.70 -19.48 -19.84
CA THR A 29 -3.81 -18.31 -20.03
C THR A 29 -2.38 -18.52 -19.53
N GLY A 30 -2.11 -19.51 -18.68
CA GLY A 30 -0.76 -19.77 -18.14
C GLY A 30 -0.29 -18.76 -17.08
N LEU A 31 -1.21 -17.98 -16.51
CA LEU A 31 -0.91 -16.99 -15.48
C LEU A 31 -0.42 -17.67 -14.19
N ASN A 32 0.58 -17.04 -13.56
CA ASN A 32 1.18 -17.56 -12.33
C ASN A 32 0.35 -17.17 -11.08
N PRO A 33 0.58 -17.80 -9.92
CA PRO A 33 -0.19 -17.56 -8.70
C PRO A 33 -0.19 -16.11 -8.18
N GLU A 34 0.85 -15.32 -8.47
CA GLU A 34 0.90 -13.89 -8.10
C GLU A 34 0.02 -13.04 -9.03
N GLU A 35 0.01 -13.34 -10.32
CA GLU A 35 -0.88 -12.70 -11.30
C GLU A 35 -2.35 -13.04 -11.02
N LEU A 36 -2.62 -14.26 -10.57
CA LEU A 36 -3.93 -14.72 -10.12
C LEU A 36 -4.43 -13.91 -8.91
N LEU A 37 -3.54 -13.69 -7.94
CA LEU A 37 -3.82 -12.91 -6.74
C LEU A 37 -4.04 -11.43 -7.10
N ALA A 38 -3.28 -10.89 -8.06
CA ALA A 38 -3.45 -9.54 -8.57
C ALA A 38 -4.81 -9.34 -9.27
N VAL A 39 -5.27 -10.31 -10.07
CA VAL A 39 -6.59 -10.27 -10.74
C VAL A 39 -7.72 -10.36 -9.73
N LYS A 40 -7.64 -11.28 -8.75
CA LYS A 40 -8.64 -11.41 -7.69
C LYS A 40 -8.72 -10.15 -6.82
N ASN A 41 -7.56 -9.57 -6.50
CA ASN A 41 -7.49 -8.32 -5.76
C ASN A 41 -8.00 -7.13 -6.59
N ALA A 42 -7.74 -7.08 -7.89
CA ALA A 42 -8.29 -6.06 -8.79
C ALA A 42 -9.82 -6.15 -8.90
N PHE A 43 -10.36 -7.37 -8.93
CA PHE A 43 -11.81 -7.63 -8.94
C PHE A 43 -12.48 -7.18 -7.63
N GLU A 44 -11.95 -7.59 -6.48
CA GLU A 44 -12.46 -7.13 -5.17
C GLU A 44 -12.29 -5.60 -5.02
N LYS A 45 -11.17 -5.04 -5.48
CA LYS A 45 -10.92 -3.59 -5.46
C LYS A 45 -11.91 -2.84 -6.37
N ALA A 46 -12.22 -3.34 -7.56
CA ALA A 46 -13.25 -2.78 -8.45
C ALA A 46 -14.64 -2.83 -7.81
N ARG A 47 -14.98 -3.93 -7.12
CA ARG A 47 -16.25 -4.07 -6.38
C ARG A 47 -16.36 -3.08 -5.21
N THR A 48 -15.23 -2.73 -4.59
CA THR A 48 -15.18 -1.76 -3.47
C THR A 48 -15.01 -0.29 -3.89
N LEU A 49 -14.47 -0.02 -5.10
CA LEU A 49 -14.21 1.33 -5.62
C LEU A 49 -15.34 1.90 -6.48
N ALA A 50 -16.32 1.09 -6.87
CA ALA A 50 -17.37 1.52 -7.77
C ALA A 50 -18.37 2.49 -7.12
N LYS A 51 -18.11 3.80 -7.28
CA LYS A 51 -19.16 4.84 -7.33
C LYS A 51 -19.78 4.98 -8.72
N ASP A 52 -19.30 4.21 -9.71
CA ASP A 52 -19.70 4.27 -11.11
C ASP A 52 -20.28 2.91 -11.54
N GLU A 53 -21.60 2.75 -11.40
CA GLU A 53 -22.34 1.52 -11.73
C GLU A 53 -22.14 1.07 -13.18
N LYS A 54 -21.80 2.01 -14.08
CA LYS A 54 -21.60 1.74 -15.49
C LYS A 54 -20.30 0.98 -15.76
N LEU A 55 -19.21 1.36 -15.11
CA LEU A 55 -17.91 0.69 -15.26
C LEU A 55 -17.98 -0.76 -14.75
N VAL A 56 -18.69 -1.01 -13.65
CA VAL A 56 -18.91 -2.35 -13.10
C VAL A 56 -19.70 -3.22 -14.06
N ALA A 57 -20.81 -2.70 -14.60
CA ALA A 57 -21.64 -3.43 -15.55
C ALA A 57 -20.85 -3.78 -16.84
N GLU A 58 -20.02 -2.86 -17.34
CA GLU A 58 -19.17 -3.12 -18.51
C GLU A 58 -18.06 -4.15 -18.20
N LEU A 59 -17.51 -4.15 -16.98
CA LEU A 59 -16.52 -5.13 -16.54
C LEU A 59 -17.14 -6.53 -16.40
N GLU A 60 -18.31 -6.64 -15.76
CA GLU A 60 -19.04 -7.89 -15.59
C GLU A 60 -19.42 -8.49 -16.95
N LYS A 61 -19.87 -7.65 -17.88
CA LYS A 61 -20.16 -8.06 -19.26
C LYS A 61 -18.92 -8.59 -19.97
N ALA A 62 -17.80 -7.85 -19.92
CA ALA A 62 -16.56 -8.27 -20.58
C ALA A 62 -16.02 -9.60 -20.02
N ILE A 63 -16.16 -9.84 -18.70
CA ILE A 63 -15.83 -11.12 -18.07
C ILE A 63 -16.79 -12.23 -18.54
N ALA A 64 -18.10 -11.96 -18.60
CA ALA A 64 -19.10 -12.93 -19.04
C ALA A 64 -18.91 -13.34 -20.52
N GLU A 65 -18.46 -12.41 -21.35
CA GLU A 65 -18.18 -12.59 -22.79
C GLU A 65 -16.78 -13.12 -23.07
N ASN A 66 -15.94 -13.27 -22.03
CA ASN A 66 -14.56 -13.69 -22.15
C ASN A 66 -13.67 -12.75 -22.99
N ASP A 67 -14.01 -11.45 -23.01
CA ASP A 67 -13.28 -10.42 -23.75
C ASP A 67 -12.13 -9.87 -22.89
N VAL A 68 -11.02 -10.61 -22.92
CA VAL A 68 -9.81 -10.31 -22.14
C VAL A 68 -9.22 -8.94 -22.47
N ALA A 69 -9.29 -8.52 -23.75
CA ALA A 69 -8.77 -7.23 -24.18
C ALA A 69 -9.60 -6.08 -23.60
N LYS A 70 -10.93 -6.21 -23.59
CA LYS A 70 -11.82 -5.20 -23.02
C LYS A 70 -11.73 -5.14 -21.50
N VAL A 71 -11.58 -6.28 -20.82
CA VAL A 71 -11.31 -6.31 -19.36
C VAL A 71 -10.05 -5.50 -19.04
N LYS A 72 -8.97 -5.69 -19.81
CA LYS A 72 -7.72 -4.95 -19.60
C LYS A 72 -7.89 -3.44 -19.82
N SER A 73 -8.55 -3.03 -20.91
CA SER A 73 -8.84 -1.62 -21.22
C SER A 73 -9.69 -0.94 -20.14
N LEU A 74 -10.75 -1.61 -19.65
CA LEU A 74 -11.61 -1.05 -18.61
C LEU A 74 -10.91 -0.91 -17.26
N LEU A 75 -9.98 -1.83 -16.94
CA LEU A 75 -9.14 -1.74 -15.74
C LEU A 75 -8.13 -0.59 -15.83
N GLU A 76 -7.64 -0.28 -17.03
CA GLU A 76 -6.76 0.88 -17.28
C GLU A 76 -7.55 2.20 -17.26
N GLU A 77 -8.75 2.24 -17.85
CA GLU A 77 -9.67 3.40 -17.84
C GLU A 77 -10.18 3.73 -16.42
N GLY A 78 -10.35 2.71 -15.57
CA GLY A 78 -10.75 2.86 -14.17
C GLY A 78 -9.65 3.34 -13.21
N LYS A 79 -8.37 3.31 -13.62
CA LYS A 79 -7.26 3.81 -12.79
C LYS A 79 -7.18 5.34 -12.86
N LYS A 80 -8.09 6.02 -12.16
CA LYS A 80 -7.78 7.38 -11.69
C LYS A 80 -6.66 7.24 -10.65
N LEU A 81 -5.48 7.73 -10.99
CA LEU A 81 -4.38 7.88 -10.03
C LEU A 81 -4.89 8.70 -8.85
N ALA A 82 -4.58 8.25 -7.63
CA ALA A 82 -4.82 9.06 -6.45
C ALA A 82 -3.99 10.35 -6.56
N ASP A 83 -4.44 11.42 -5.91
CA ASP A 83 -3.78 12.72 -6.08
C ASP A 83 -2.32 12.69 -5.59
N TRP A 84 -2.03 11.93 -4.53
CA TRP A 84 -0.67 11.73 -4.03
C TRP A 84 0.25 11.01 -5.04
N GLU A 85 -0.29 10.11 -5.88
CA GLU A 85 0.51 9.36 -6.87
C GLU A 85 1.05 10.26 -7.98
N LYS A 86 0.36 11.37 -8.28
CA LYS A 86 0.76 12.33 -9.31
C LYS A 86 2.03 13.10 -8.94
N ALA A 87 2.40 13.13 -7.66
CA ALA A 87 3.61 13.79 -7.20
C ALA A 87 4.89 13.03 -7.59
N PHE A 88 4.80 11.73 -7.87
CA PHE A 88 5.96 10.86 -8.04
C PHE A 88 6.25 10.49 -9.49
N ASP A 89 7.52 10.17 -9.77
CA ASP A 89 7.93 9.62 -11.07
C ASP A 89 7.21 8.29 -11.39
N LYS A 90 6.89 8.12 -12.67
CA LYS A 90 6.16 6.97 -13.20
C LYS A 90 6.80 5.62 -12.83
N LYS A 91 8.13 5.49 -12.89
CA LYS A 91 8.81 4.23 -12.55
C LYS A 91 8.68 3.88 -11.08
N PHE A 92 8.67 4.91 -10.22
CA PHE A 92 8.46 4.70 -8.79
C PHE A 92 7.01 4.28 -8.52
N ILE A 93 6.04 4.90 -9.19
CA ILE A 93 4.63 4.47 -9.12
C ILE A 93 4.44 3.03 -9.65
N GLU A 94 5.10 2.65 -10.75
CA GLU A 94 5.08 1.27 -11.27
C GLU A 94 5.69 0.27 -10.26
N TYR A 95 6.74 0.68 -9.53
CA TYR A 95 7.31 -0.12 -8.44
C TYR A 95 6.33 -0.28 -7.28
N LEU A 96 5.73 0.81 -6.79
CA LEU A 96 4.79 0.77 -5.67
C LEU A 96 3.52 -0.03 -5.98
N ASN A 97 3.03 0.04 -7.23
CA ASN A 97 1.83 -0.65 -7.68
C ASN A 97 1.92 -2.19 -7.64
N GLN A 98 3.11 -2.74 -7.40
CA GLN A 98 3.30 -4.18 -7.14
C GLN A 98 2.83 -4.56 -5.72
N TYR A 99 2.58 -3.58 -4.87
CA TYR A 99 2.20 -3.75 -3.48
C TYR A 99 0.81 -3.17 -3.21
N SER A 100 0.11 -3.74 -2.23
CA SER A 100 -1.14 -3.19 -1.70
C SER A 100 -1.06 -3.11 -0.18
N ASN A 101 -1.74 -2.13 0.41
CA ASN A 101 -1.76 -1.97 1.87
C ASN A 101 -2.34 -3.20 2.59
N SER A 102 -3.20 -4.00 1.94
CA SER A 102 -3.68 -5.26 2.51
C SER A 102 -2.58 -6.33 2.65
N ILE A 103 -1.53 -6.25 1.83
CA ILE A 103 -0.37 -7.15 1.89
C ILE A 103 0.71 -6.54 2.79
N THR A 104 1.00 -5.25 2.64
CA THR A 104 2.15 -4.59 3.28
C THR A 104 1.84 -3.96 4.63
N ASN A 105 0.56 -3.81 4.97
CA ASN A 105 0.08 -3.43 6.30
C ASN A 105 -1.09 -4.35 6.71
N PRO A 106 -0.84 -5.67 6.84
CA PRO A 106 -1.90 -6.67 6.94
C PRO A 106 -2.73 -6.54 8.23
N LYS A 107 -2.17 -5.91 9.27
CA LYS A 107 -2.86 -5.64 10.54
C LYS A 107 -3.67 -4.35 10.54
N GLY A 108 -3.66 -3.59 9.44
CA GLY A 108 -4.36 -2.32 9.34
C GLY A 108 -3.87 -1.29 10.36
N ILE A 109 -2.54 -1.23 10.59
CA ILE A 109 -1.92 -0.25 11.46
C ILE A 109 -2.35 1.14 11.00
N ASN A 110 -3.00 1.87 11.90
CA ASN A 110 -3.58 3.18 11.64
C ASN A 110 -2.85 4.30 12.40
N LYS A 111 -1.81 3.94 13.15
CA LYS A 111 -1.07 4.84 14.01
C LYS A 111 0.39 4.41 14.08
N VAL A 112 1.29 5.37 13.91
CA VAL A 112 2.74 5.16 14.00
C VAL A 112 3.40 6.35 14.67
N TRP A 113 4.69 6.20 14.98
CA TRP A 113 5.47 7.20 15.68
C TRP A 113 6.68 7.62 14.86
N ARG A 114 6.96 8.90 14.78
CA ARG A 114 8.09 9.42 14.01
C ARG A 114 8.95 10.33 14.87
N VAL A 115 10.24 10.06 14.86
CA VAL A 115 11.26 10.99 15.34
C VAL A 115 11.46 12.05 14.25
N LEU A 116 11.28 13.32 14.60
CA LEU A 116 11.39 14.43 13.65
C LEU A 116 12.84 14.69 13.27
N ARG A 117 13.07 15.04 12.00
CA ARG A 117 14.35 15.55 11.52
C ARG A 117 14.52 17.03 11.88
N ASP A 118 15.73 17.55 11.73
CA ASP A 118 16.03 18.96 11.96
C ASP A 118 15.26 19.93 11.07
N ASP A 119 14.90 19.49 9.86
CA ASP A 119 14.11 20.25 8.89
C ASP A 119 12.59 20.14 9.12
N GLN A 120 12.13 19.42 10.16
CA GLN A 120 10.72 19.12 10.38
C GLN A 120 10.19 19.74 11.68
N SER A 121 8.90 20.08 11.68
CA SER A 121 8.19 20.61 12.83
C SER A 121 6.96 19.76 13.15
N ALA A 122 6.61 19.70 14.44
CA ALA A 122 5.38 19.06 14.89
C ALA A 122 4.12 19.91 14.58
N TYR A 123 4.31 21.10 14.01
CA TYR A 123 3.26 22.08 13.71
C TYR A 123 3.18 22.44 12.22
N SER A 124 3.84 21.65 11.37
CA SER A 124 3.76 21.77 9.91
C SER A 124 3.49 20.40 9.28
N GLU A 125 3.20 20.39 7.99
CA GLU A 125 3.19 19.14 7.21
C GLU A 125 4.57 18.48 7.25
N ILE A 126 4.59 17.15 7.14
CA ILE A 126 5.83 16.36 7.03
C ILE A 126 5.98 15.91 5.59
N ILE A 127 7.10 16.31 4.99
CA ILE A 127 7.46 16.00 3.61
C ILE A 127 8.64 15.02 3.58
N ALA A 128 8.61 14.09 2.61
CA ALA A 128 9.72 13.19 2.35
C ALA A 128 10.99 13.96 1.93
N LYS A 129 12.17 13.33 1.99
CA LYS A 129 13.40 14.00 1.54
C LYS A 129 13.44 14.17 0.00
N SER A 130 12.71 13.33 -0.72
CA SER A 130 12.50 13.42 -2.16
C SER A 130 11.01 13.40 -2.45
N GLU A 131 10.48 14.55 -2.88
CA GLU A 131 9.04 14.73 -3.15
C GLU A 131 8.58 14.11 -4.47
N ASN A 132 9.48 13.99 -5.45
CA ASN A 132 9.18 13.47 -6.77
C ASN A 132 9.71 12.06 -7.03
N GLY A 133 10.33 11.42 -6.03
CA GLY A 133 10.82 10.05 -6.09
C GLY A 133 12.04 9.82 -6.98
N LEU A 134 12.50 10.81 -7.77
CA LEU A 134 13.61 10.66 -8.70
C LEU A 134 14.29 11.99 -9.05
N THR A 135 15.44 12.28 -8.43
CA THR A 135 16.42 13.23 -9.03
C THR A 135 17.87 12.73 -9.02
N LYS A 136 18.17 11.51 -8.52
CA LYS A 136 19.51 10.90 -8.64
C LYS A 136 19.38 9.40 -8.93
N SER A 137 19.91 8.96 -10.07
CA SER A 137 19.88 7.58 -10.56
C SER A 137 20.58 6.58 -9.61
N GLY A 138 20.03 5.37 -9.45
CA GLY A 138 20.68 4.23 -8.76
C GLY A 138 19.75 3.34 -7.93
N SER A 139 20.31 2.32 -7.24
CA SER A 139 19.68 1.28 -6.38
C SER A 139 18.90 1.71 -5.10
N PRO A 140 19.01 2.93 -4.52
CA PRO A 140 18.35 3.24 -3.24
C PRO A 140 16.83 3.47 -3.31
N PHE A 141 16.18 3.19 -4.44
CA PHE A 141 14.75 3.40 -4.69
C PHE A 141 13.85 2.32 -4.09
N THR A 142 14.36 1.10 -3.90
CA THR A 142 13.56 0.01 -3.32
C THR A 142 13.44 0.19 -1.81
N ILE A 143 12.44 -0.47 -1.22
CA ILE A 143 12.29 -0.54 0.23
C ILE A 143 13.57 -1.07 0.88
N GLU A 144 14.17 -2.12 0.32
CA GLU A 144 15.46 -2.65 0.78
C GLU A 144 16.60 -1.63 0.64
N GLY A 145 16.65 -0.91 -0.48
CA GLY A 145 17.65 0.14 -0.73
C GLY A 145 17.55 1.27 0.29
N HIS A 146 16.34 1.74 0.58
CA HIS A 146 16.06 2.75 1.61
C HIS A 146 16.52 2.28 2.99
N VAL A 147 16.04 1.11 3.43
CA VAL A 147 16.36 0.58 4.76
C VAL A 147 17.86 0.29 4.90
N GLY A 148 18.51 -0.22 3.85
CA GLY A 148 19.93 -0.56 3.86
C GLY A 148 20.87 0.65 3.84
N THR A 149 20.45 1.75 3.21
CA THR A 149 21.26 2.99 3.13
C THR A 149 20.95 3.98 4.25
N GLY A 150 19.76 3.87 4.85
CA GLY A 150 19.31 4.73 5.94
C GLY A 150 19.16 6.18 5.51
N SER A 151 19.42 7.12 6.42
CA SER A 151 19.21 8.55 6.21
C SER A 151 20.15 9.23 5.21
N ARG A 152 21.11 8.50 4.63
CA ARG A 152 22.15 9.00 3.71
C ARG A 152 21.63 9.29 2.30
N THR A 153 20.43 8.83 1.98
CA THR A 153 19.80 8.95 0.66
C THR A 153 18.55 9.81 0.75
N GLU A 154 18.33 10.62 -0.28
CA GLU A 154 17.09 11.39 -0.45
C GLU A 154 16.07 10.46 -1.09
N THR A 155 15.19 9.90 -0.27
CA THR A 155 14.19 8.93 -0.70
C THR A 155 12.77 9.45 -0.46
N PRO A 156 11.78 8.91 -1.21
CA PRO A 156 10.36 9.24 -1.02
C PRO A 156 9.72 8.55 0.21
N TYR A 157 10.50 7.80 0.99
CA TYR A 157 10.00 7.10 2.17
C TYR A 157 10.10 7.95 3.42
N ILE A 158 8.99 8.08 4.13
CA ILE A 158 8.94 8.67 5.46
C ILE A 158 9.03 7.53 6.47
N SER A 159 10.22 7.31 7.01
CA SER A 159 10.45 6.31 8.07
C SER A 159 9.72 6.64 9.38
N SER A 160 9.18 5.62 10.01
CA SER A 160 8.49 5.71 11.28
C SER A 160 8.65 4.40 12.06
N PHE A 161 8.11 4.38 13.25
CA PHE A 161 8.17 3.27 14.20
C PHE A 161 6.74 2.79 14.42
N GLN A 162 6.53 1.48 14.34
CA GLN A 162 5.30 0.87 14.83
C GLN A 162 5.29 0.84 16.36
N ASP A 163 6.45 0.81 17.03
CA ASP A 163 6.53 0.83 18.49
C ASP A 163 6.77 2.25 19.04
N LYS A 164 5.87 2.71 19.92
CA LYS A 164 5.97 4.03 20.57
C LYS A 164 7.19 4.17 21.48
N GLY A 165 7.47 3.15 22.28
CA GLY A 165 8.57 3.17 23.25
C GLY A 165 9.92 3.33 22.57
N MET A 166 10.13 2.57 21.49
CA MET A 166 11.33 2.65 20.66
C MET A 166 11.49 4.01 20.00
N ALA A 167 10.39 4.61 19.51
CA ALA A 167 10.42 5.95 18.95
C ALA A 167 10.85 6.99 19.99
N ILE A 168 10.31 6.91 21.21
CA ILE A 168 10.67 7.80 22.33
C ILE A 168 12.12 7.60 22.74
N GLU A 169 12.57 6.35 22.91
CA GLU A 169 13.95 6.04 23.26
C GLU A 169 14.93 6.61 22.21
N ARG A 170 14.62 6.43 20.91
CA ARG A 170 15.41 6.99 19.82
C ARG A 170 15.39 8.52 19.84
N GLY A 171 14.23 9.13 20.03
CA GLY A 171 14.09 10.59 20.11
C GLY A 171 14.91 11.18 21.26
N LEU A 172 14.86 10.57 22.45
CA LEU A 172 15.67 10.98 23.60
C LEU A 172 17.17 10.84 23.31
N LYS A 173 17.59 9.72 22.72
CA LYS A 173 18.99 9.47 22.36
C LYS A 173 19.53 10.49 21.36
N ASP A 174 18.71 10.87 20.38
CA ASP A 174 19.11 11.77 19.30
C ASP A 174 18.82 13.25 19.62
N GLY A 175 18.20 13.55 20.78
CA GLY A 175 17.78 14.89 21.17
C GLY A 175 16.69 15.47 20.25
N LYS A 176 15.80 14.63 19.74
CA LYS A 176 14.76 14.97 18.76
C LYS A 176 13.36 14.79 19.33
N ALA A 177 12.44 15.64 18.88
CA ALA A 177 11.02 15.51 19.19
C ALA A 177 10.41 14.27 18.50
N VAL A 178 9.38 13.71 19.12
CA VAL A 178 8.61 12.57 18.59
C VAL A 178 7.16 12.98 18.39
N VAL A 179 6.59 12.56 17.27
CA VAL A 179 5.16 12.76 16.95
C VAL A 179 4.47 11.43 16.74
N GLU A 180 3.19 11.37 17.06
CA GLU A 180 2.26 10.36 16.59
C GLU A 180 1.68 10.81 15.25
N ILE A 181 1.52 9.85 14.33
CA ILE A 181 0.91 10.06 13.02
C ILE A 181 -0.32 9.16 12.91
N ASP A 182 -1.47 9.78 12.63
CA ASP A 182 -2.75 9.14 12.36
C ASP A 182 -2.87 8.81 10.87
N LEU A 183 -2.61 7.55 10.51
CA LEU A 183 -2.60 7.09 9.12
C LEU A 183 -3.99 7.07 8.48
N THR A 184 -5.07 7.17 9.25
CA THR A 184 -6.43 7.26 8.68
C THR A 184 -6.68 8.57 7.94
N LYS A 185 -5.82 9.56 8.16
CA LYS A 185 -5.85 10.89 7.53
C LYS A 185 -4.76 11.07 6.47
N VAL A 186 -4.02 10.00 6.17
CA VAL A 186 -2.94 10.01 5.18
C VAL A 186 -3.37 9.12 4.02
N GLU A 187 -3.36 9.66 2.80
CA GLU A 187 -3.44 8.84 1.60
C GLU A 187 -2.04 8.36 1.24
N GLY A 188 -1.88 7.08 0.88
CA GLY A 188 -0.56 6.57 0.51
C GLY A 188 -0.40 5.06 0.61
N HIS A 189 0.84 4.63 0.44
CA HIS A 189 1.26 3.26 0.71
C HIS A 189 1.93 3.13 2.07
N PHE A 190 1.63 2.03 2.74
CA PHE A 190 2.09 1.75 4.09
C PHE A 190 2.76 0.38 4.16
N PHE A 191 3.96 0.34 4.72
CA PHE A 191 4.77 -0.87 4.81
C PHE A 191 5.16 -1.13 6.26
N ASP A 192 4.51 -2.09 6.89
CA ASP A 192 4.80 -2.58 8.23
C ASP A 192 5.97 -3.57 8.19
N LEU A 193 7.20 -3.05 8.26
CA LEU A 193 8.40 -3.89 8.27
C LEU A 193 8.70 -4.45 9.68
N SER A 194 7.91 -4.08 10.70
CA SER A 194 7.92 -4.77 11.99
C SER A 194 7.33 -6.18 11.86
N ASP A 195 6.36 -6.36 10.94
CA ASP A 195 5.81 -7.66 10.60
C ASP A 195 6.83 -8.53 9.85
N GLU A 196 7.01 -9.77 10.31
CA GLU A 196 8.00 -10.67 9.77
C GLU A 196 7.72 -11.09 8.33
N MET A 197 6.45 -11.36 7.98
CA MET A 197 6.10 -11.82 6.63
C MET A 197 6.32 -10.71 5.61
N VAL A 198 5.86 -9.50 5.94
CA VAL A 198 6.05 -8.31 5.11
C VAL A 198 7.54 -8.01 4.94
N ARG A 199 8.30 -8.00 6.04
CA ARG A 199 9.74 -7.74 5.99
C ARG A 199 10.50 -8.78 5.17
N ASN A 200 10.15 -10.06 5.30
CA ASN A 200 10.81 -11.15 4.58
C ASN A 200 10.50 -11.13 3.08
N SER A 201 9.30 -10.66 2.67
CA SER A 201 8.95 -10.54 1.25
C SER A 201 9.59 -9.33 0.56
N LEU A 202 9.83 -8.24 1.30
CA LEU A 202 10.32 -6.97 0.74
C LEU A 202 11.85 -6.78 0.83
N ILE A 203 12.51 -7.48 1.75
CA ILE A 203 13.94 -7.28 2.03
C ILE A 203 14.69 -8.61 1.96
N LYS A 204 15.56 -8.78 0.95
CA LYS A 204 16.30 -10.02 0.72
C LYS A 204 17.52 -10.17 1.61
N ASN A 205 18.16 -9.08 1.97
CA ASN A 205 19.37 -9.04 2.78
C ASN A 205 19.04 -9.27 4.28
N PRO A 206 19.56 -10.33 4.91
CA PRO A 206 19.30 -10.63 6.32
C PRO A 206 19.73 -9.52 7.28
N ARG A 207 20.81 -8.79 6.97
CA ARG A 207 21.30 -7.68 7.80
C ARG A 207 20.31 -6.52 7.78
N THR A 208 19.81 -6.18 6.60
CA THR A 208 18.78 -5.14 6.41
C THR A 208 17.47 -5.53 7.10
N ARG A 209 17.08 -6.82 7.06
CA ARG A 209 15.93 -7.32 7.82
C ARG A 209 16.10 -7.15 9.32
N ARG A 210 17.24 -7.56 9.88
CA ARG A 210 17.51 -7.38 11.31
C ARG A 210 17.46 -5.92 11.72
N PHE A 211 17.94 -5.02 10.87
CA PHE A 211 17.81 -3.59 11.12
C PHE A 211 16.35 -3.13 11.19
N ALA A 212 15.54 -3.43 10.16
CA ALA A 212 14.11 -3.07 10.15
C ALA A 212 13.33 -3.67 11.33
N GLN A 213 13.64 -4.91 11.70
CA GLN A 213 13.06 -5.55 12.88
C GLN A 213 13.45 -4.81 14.17
N ALA A 214 14.74 -4.51 14.33
CA ALA A 214 15.28 -3.86 15.53
C ALA A 214 14.90 -2.39 15.67
N SER A 215 14.34 -1.75 14.63
CA SER A 215 13.73 -0.42 14.72
C SER A 215 12.21 -0.46 14.77
N SER A 216 11.56 -1.63 14.68
CA SER A 216 10.11 -1.73 14.45
C SER A 216 9.69 -0.83 13.27
N GLU A 217 10.45 -0.91 12.17
CA GLU A 217 10.36 0.04 11.06
C GLU A 217 8.98 -0.01 10.40
N PHE A 218 8.43 1.17 10.15
CA PHE A 218 7.23 1.34 9.35
C PHE A 218 7.47 2.45 8.32
N LEU A 219 7.25 2.17 7.03
CA LEU A 219 7.44 3.16 5.97
C LEU A 219 6.11 3.70 5.49
N ILE A 220 6.07 5.02 5.32
CA ILE A 220 4.96 5.74 4.71
C ILE A 220 5.45 6.30 3.37
N VAL A 221 4.67 6.09 2.30
CA VAL A 221 4.88 6.73 1.01
C VAL A 221 3.63 7.52 0.65
N THR A 222 3.78 8.84 0.66
CA THR A 222 2.75 9.85 0.40
C THR A 222 3.44 11.12 -0.11
N ASP A 223 2.73 12.00 -0.81
CA ASP A 223 3.24 13.32 -1.19
C ASP A 223 3.51 14.18 0.07
N ARG A 224 2.60 14.12 1.04
CA ARG A 224 2.71 14.83 2.32
C ARG A 224 1.94 14.11 3.42
N ILE A 225 2.41 14.27 4.65
CA ILE A 225 1.61 13.96 5.84
C ILE A 225 0.99 15.28 6.32
N PRO A 226 -0.35 15.42 6.23
CA PRO A 226 -1.01 16.67 6.55
C PRO A 226 -0.95 16.95 8.05
N LEU A 227 -0.97 18.24 8.41
CA LEU A 227 -0.86 18.69 9.80
C LEU A 227 -1.93 18.07 10.73
N ASN A 228 -3.14 17.86 10.22
CA ASN A 228 -4.24 17.26 11.00
C ASN A 228 -4.03 15.76 11.33
N ALA A 229 -3.04 15.11 10.72
CA ALA A 229 -2.61 13.76 11.03
C ALA A 229 -1.51 13.71 12.10
N ILE A 230 -0.93 14.85 12.48
CA ILE A 230 0.25 14.93 13.35
C ILE A 230 -0.16 15.32 14.77
N LYS A 231 0.33 14.57 15.76
CA LYS A 231 0.14 14.86 17.18
C LYS A 231 1.48 14.84 17.91
N PRO A 232 1.97 15.97 18.45
CA PRO A 232 3.17 15.99 19.27
C PRO A 232 3.04 15.09 20.51
N ILE A 233 4.09 14.35 20.81
CA ILE A 233 4.20 13.58 22.05
C ILE A 233 5.03 14.39 23.03
N LYS A 234 4.49 14.58 24.23
CA LYS A 234 5.17 15.20 25.36
C LYS A 234 5.98 14.16 26.12
#